data_AF-B4Q7K9-F1
#
_entry.id   AF-B4Q7K9-F1
#
_cell.length_a   1.000
_cell.length_b   1.000
_cell.length_c   1.000
_cell.angle_alpha   90.00
_cell.angle_beta   90.00
_cell.angle_gamma   90.00
#
_symmetry.space_group_name_H-M   'P 1'
#
loop_
_entity.id
_entity.type
_entity.pdbx_description
1 polymer ?
#
loop_
_entity_poly.entity_id
_entity_poly.type
_entity_poly.pdbx_seq_one_letter_code
_entity_poly.pdbx_strand_id
1 'polypeptide(L)'
;MYAVLSQVRSFEFEETGSSKKEDIAKALTYAEGCYDSYHTLQAENLWREMSSLQQLNSLVTSWMLTLEKQGCHNLIRAGASGVIQAMVLSFGSFRFSNQHLECNIHPKFLHRDFHFRRLNYGNKTHVNVTIIVDDDNKAVINIALDRSDRSYYACDGGCLDEPVLLTQNRRQFPVKLTEPLTAILYITEDKQHMEELHHAIHVKEVVEAPAHEQHLIALHRHGHQLGGLPTLFWVSVCAIIIVFHIFLCKLIIKEYCEPSDKLRYRYNKP
;
A
#
# COMPACT_ATOMS: atom_id res chain seq x y z
N MET A 1 11.65 -2.69 2.34
CA MET A 1 11.21 -3.88 3.10
C MET A 1 12.11 -5.09 2.88
N TYR A 2 12.25 -5.63 1.65
CA TYR A 2 13.11 -6.80 1.39
C TYR A 2 14.53 -6.67 1.96
N ALA A 3 15.18 -5.53 1.73
CA ALA A 3 16.53 -5.26 2.24
C ALA A 3 16.65 -5.27 3.77
N VAL A 4 15.57 -4.96 4.49
CA VAL A 4 15.53 -5.03 5.95
C VAL A 4 15.35 -6.48 6.39
N LEU A 5 14.37 -7.17 5.80
CA LEU A 5 14.04 -8.56 6.15
C LEU A 5 15.18 -9.53 5.85
N SER A 6 15.96 -9.29 4.80
CA SER A 6 17.13 -10.12 4.45
C SER A 6 18.29 -10.01 5.45
N GLN A 7 18.25 -9.03 6.36
CA GLN A 7 19.24 -8.83 7.43
C GLN A 7 18.71 -9.28 8.81
N VAL A 8 17.51 -9.86 8.87
CA VAL A 8 16.88 -10.31 10.12
C VAL A 8 16.78 -11.84 10.10
N ARG A 9 17.02 -12.45 11.25
CA ARG A 9 16.89 -13.91 11.42
C ARG A 9 15.45 -14.35 11.32
N SER A 10 15.23 -15.55 10.78
CA SER A 10 13.90 -16.13 10.65
C SER A 10 13.77 -17.35 11.57
N PHE A 11 13.61 -17.09 12.86
CA PHE A 11 13.62 -18.13 13.89
C PHE A 11 12.60 -19.25 13.67
N GLU A 12 11.43 -18.95 13.08
CA GLU A 12 10.40 -19.94 12.75
C GLU A 12 10.89 -21.07 11.82
N PHE A 13 11.84 -20.76 10.93
CA PHE A 13 12.44 -21.70 9.99
C PHE A 13 13.80 -22.23 10.44
N GLU A 14 14.51 -21.49 11.29
CA GLU A 14 15.83 -21.87 11.80
C GLU A 14 15.74 -22.82 13.00
N GLU A 15 14.70 -22.72 13.83
CA GLU A 15 14.59 -23.48 15.08
C GLU A 15 13.53 -24.59 15.03
N THR A 16 13.93 -25.80 15.40
CA THR A 16 13.08 -27.01 15.38
C THR A 16 12.36 -27.29 16.70
N GLY A 17 12.61 -26.52 17.77
CA GLY A 17 12.04 -26.75 19.10
C GLY A 17 10.63 -26.16 19.28
N SER A 18 9.69 -26.95 19.80
CA SER A 18 8.28 -26.55 20.01
C SER A 18 8.13 -25.34 20.94
N SER A 19 8.87 -25.30 22.05
CA SER A 19 8.76 -24.23 23.06
C SER A 19 9.10 -22.85 22.50
N LYS A 20 10.15 -22.72 21.68
CA LYS A 20 10.52 -21.42 21.09
C LYS A 20 9.54 -20.96 20.00
N LYS A 21 8.93 -21.91 19.27
CA LYS A 21 7.85 -21.59 18.33
C LYS A 21 6.62 -21.02 19.04
N GLU A 22 6.27 -21.57 20.20
CA GLU A 22 5.18 -21.01 21.02
C GLU A 22 5.49 -19.59 21.51
N ASP A 23 6.73 -19.33 21.92
CA ASP A 23 7.14 -18.00 22.38
C ASP A 23 7.14 -16.98 21.23
N ILE A 24 7.59 -17.36 20.04
CA ILE A 24 7.50 -16.53 18.83
C ILE A 24 6.04 -16.27 18.49
N ALA A 25 5.19 -17.30 18.49
CA ALA A 25 3.76 -17.15 18.23
C ALA A 25 3.13 -16.16 19.22
N LYS A 26 3.39 -16.29 20.52
CA LYS A 26 2.91 -15.35 21.54
C LYS A 26 3.34 -13.91 21.24
N ALA A 27 4.61 -13.70 20.89
CA ALA A 27 5.13 -12.38 20.54
C ALA A 27 4.45 -11.78 19.30
N LEU A 28 4.06 -12.60 18.32
CA LEU A 28 3.30 -12.17 17.14
C LEU A 28 1.84 -11.84 17.45
N THR A 29 1.23 -12.53 18.43
CA THR A 29 -0.17 -12.29 18.84
C THR A 29 -0.35 -11.03 19.67
N TYR A 30 0.64 -10.67 20.49
CA TYR A 30 0.55 -9.56 21.43
C TYR A 30 1.44 -8.40 20.97
N ALA A 31 0.88 -7.60 20.06
CA ALA A 31 1.52 -6.41 19.48
C ALA A 31 1.03 -5.10 20.11
N GLU A 32 0.58 -5.14 21.38
CA GLU A 32 0.01 -3.96 22.05
C GLU A 32 0.99 -2.78 22.02
N GLY A 33 0.48 -1.60 21.68
CA GLY A 33 1.26 -0.37 21.57
C GLY A 33 2.15 -0.27 20.33
N CYS A 34 2.26 -1.32 19.50
CA CYS A 34 2.90 -1.23 18.20
C CYS A 34 1.84 -0.92 17.13
N TYR A 35 1.97 0.12 16.30
CA TYR A 35 3.02 1.13 16.17
C TYR A 35 2.50 2.50 16.66
N ASP A 36 3.15 3.10 17.66
CA ASP A 36 2.66 4.34 18.30
C ASP A 36 3.27 5.62 17.69
N SER A 37 3.13 5.79 16.37
CA SER A 37 3.59 7.01 15.70
C SER A 37 2.96 7.23 14.34
N TYR A 38 3.46 8.27 13.68
CA TYR A 38 3.07 8.68 12.34
C TYR A 38 3.55 7.71 11.25
N HIS A 39 2.78 7.58 10.16
CA HIS A 39 3.08 6.60 9.11
C HIS A 39 4.50 6.71 8.52
N THR A 40 5.14 5.59 8.25
CA THR A 40 6.54 5.55 7.77
C THR A 40 6.69 5.61 6.25
N LEU A 41 5.60 5.61 5.49
CA LEU A 41 5.62 5.63 4.02
C LEU A 41 6.36 6.83 3.41
N GLN A 42 6.38 7.97 4.11
CA GLN A 42 7.05 9.21 3.68
C GLN A 42 8.25 9.57 4.56
N ALA A 43 8.70 8.64 5.41
CA ALA A 43 9.85 8.87 6.29
C ALA A 43 11.16 8.71 5.50
N GLU A 44 11.67 9.80 4.91
CA GLU A 44 12.86 9.78 4.03
C GLU A 44 14.07 9.09 4.67
N ASN A 45 14.25 9.24 5.98
CA ASN A 45 15.32 8.60 6.74
C ASN A 45 15.27 7.06 6.70
N LEU A 46 14.09 6.48 6.46
CA LEU A 46 13.86 5.04 6.38
C LEU A 46 13.89 4.51 4.93
N TRP A 47 14.00 5.39 3.93
CA TRP A 47 13.99 5.03 2.51
C TRP A 47 15.22 5.55 1.76
N ARG A 48 16.37 5.62 2.44
CA ARG A 48 17.64 6.06 1.86
C ARG A 48 18.20 5.03 0.86
N GLU A 49 19.08 5.50 0.01
CA GLU A 49 19.84 4.65 -0.91
C GLU A 49 20.71 3.63 -0.18
N MET A 50 20.94 2.49 -0.83
CA MET A 50 21.69 1.34 -0.31
C MET A 50 22.75 0.88 -1.33
N SER A 51 23.55 1.81 -1.85
CA SER A 51 24.56 1.50 -2.88
C SER A 51 25.82 0.85 -2.30
N SER A 52 26.01 0.87 -0.98
CA SER A 52 27.10 0.17 -0.27
C SER A 52 26.59 -0.62 0.93
N LEU A 53 27.38 -1.61 1.35
CA LEU A 53 27.08 -2.42 2.55
C LEU A 53 26.95 -1.57 3.82
N GLN A 54 27.77 -0.53 3.96
CA GLN A 54 27.69 0.41 5.08
C GLN A 54 26.33 1.14 5.13
N GLN A 55 25.86 1.61 3.97
CA GLN A 55 24.56 2.29 3.86
C GLN A 55 23.40 1.34 4.14
N LEU A 56 23.47 0.10 3.63
CA LEU A 56 22.48 -0.94 3.94
C LEU A 56 22.39 -1.18 5.45
N ASN A 57 23.53 -1.41 6.11
CA ASN A 57 23.56 -1.65 7.56
C ASN A 57 23.00 -0.46 8.36
N SER A 58 23.32 0.76 7.95
CA SER A 58 22.78 1.99 8.57
C SER A 58 21.26 2.11 8.38
N LEU A 59 20.75 1.78 7.18
CA LEU A 59 19.32 1.78 6.90
C LEU A 59 18.58 0.75 7.77
N VAL A 60 19.08 -0.49 7.84
CA VAL A 60 18.49 -1.55 8.67
C VAL A 60 18.50 -1.15 10.14
N THR A 61 19.61 -0.58 10.63
CA THR A 61 19.71 -0.07 12.00
C THR A 61 18.67 1.02 12.27
N SER A 62 18.46 1.93 11.31
CA SER A 62 17.46 3.01 11.43
C SER A 62 16.03 2.44 11.49
N TRP A 63 15.73 1.42 10.68
CA TRP A 63 14.44 0.72 10.73
C TRP A 63 14.23 0.03 12.08
N MET A 64 15.19 -0.78 12.53
CA MET A 64 15.09 -1.51 13.80
C MET A 64 14.90 -0.55 14.98
N LEU A 65 15.73 0.49 15.04
CA LEU A 65 15.64 1.52 16.08
C LEU A 65 14.28 2.22 16.05
N THR A 66 13.78 2.58 14.87
CA THR A 66 12.48 3.25 14.76
C THR A 66 11.35 2.36 15.25
N LEU A 67 11.30 1.10 14.80
CA LEU A 67 10.25 0.17 15.23
C LEU A 67 10.34 -0.12 16.73
N GLU A 68 11.54 -0.29 17.28
CA GLU A 68 11.75 -0.55 18.71
C GLU A 68 11.29 0.64 19.57
N LYS A 69 11.63 1.87 19.16
CA LYS A 69 11.24 3.09 19.88
C LYS A 69 9.74 3.39 19.80
N GLN A 70 9.03 2.85 18.80
CA GLN A 70 7.59 3.02 18.63
C GLN A 70 6.79 1.80 19.10
N GLY A 71 7.29 1.08 20.10
CA GLY A 71 6.55 0.02 20.81
C GLY A 71 6.67 -1.38 20.23
N CYS A 72 7.31 -1.59 19.08
CA CYS A 72 7.32 -2.88 18.38
C CYS A 72 8.41 -3.87 18.84
N HIS A 73 8.96 -3.69 20.04
CA HIS A 73 10.04 -4.52 20.60
C HIS A 73 9.73 -6.03 20.62
N ASN A 74 8.50 -6.43 20.98
CA ASN A 74 8.08 -7.83 20.99
C ASN A 74 8.06 -8.44 19.58
N LEU A 75 7.54 -7.69 18.60
CA LEU A 75 7.54 -8.11 17.20
C LEU A 75 8.95 -8.20 16.63
N ILE A 76 9.84 -7.26 16.95
CA ILE A 76 11.24 -7.34 16.50
C ILE A 76 11.92 -8.60 17.07
N ARG A 77 11.64 -8.94 18.33
CA ARG A 77 12.17 -10.16 18.98
C ARG A 77 11.70 -11.45 18.34
N ALA A 78 10.51 -11.45 17.71
CA ALA A 78 9.99 -12.58 16.95
C ALA A 78 10.75 -12.83 15.62
N GLY A 79 11.69 -11.96 15.25
CA GLY A 79 12.49 -12.09 14.03
C GLY A 79 11.76 -11.59 12.79
N ALA A 80 12.06 -12.16 11.62
CA ALA A 80 11.60 -11.67 10.33
C ALA A 80 10.06 -11.51 10.25
N SER A 81 9.31 -12.47 10.79
CA SER A 81 7.83 -12.47 10.78
C SER A 81 7.22 -11.35 11.62
N GLY A 82 7.86 -10.98 12.73
CA GLY A 82 7.39 -9.84 13.52
C GLY A 82 7.88 -8.51 12.98
N VAL A 83 9.10 -8.45 12.44
CA VAL A 83 9.60 -7.24 11.75
C VAL A 83 8.70 -6.86 10.57
N ILE A 84 8.29 -7.82 9.73
CA ILE A 84 7.38 -7.51 8.62
C ILE A 84 6.04 -6.99 9.13
N GLN A 85 5.47 -7.59 10.19
CA GLN A 85 4.24 -7.12 10.79
C GLN A 85 4.41 -5.69 11.34
N ALA A 86 5.47 -5.42 12.09
CA ALA A 86 5.77 -4.09 12.63
C ALA A 86 5.94 -3.03 11.53
N MET A 87 6.63 -3.38 10.43
CA MET A 87 6.75 -2.48 9.26
C MET A 87 5.38 -2.20 8.63
N VAL A 88 4.55 -3.22 8.42
CA VAL A 88 3.21 -3.07 7.86
C VAL A 88 2.32 -2.21 8.75
N LEU A 89 2.37 -2.41 10.08
CA LEU A 89 1.65 -1.56 11.03
C LEU A 89 2.12 -0.10 10.92
N SER A 90 3.43 0.11 10.82
CA SER A 90 4.01 1.45 10.67
C SER A 90 3.61 2.16 9.37
N PHE A 91 3.29 1.42 8.30
CA PHE A 91 2.86 2.03 7.03
C PHE A 91 1.46 2.61 7.09
N GLY A 92 0.53 1.92 7.76
CA GLY A 92 -0.85 2.38 7.93
C GLY A 92 -1.11 3.16 9.22
N SER A 93 -0.05 3.42 10.01
CA SER A 93 -0.19 3.92 11.40
C SER A 93 -1.22 3.09 12.17
N PHE A 94 -1.14 1.76 11.99
CA PHE A 94 -1.97 0.83 12.72
C PHE A 94 -1.42 0.67 14.13
N ARG A 95 -2.31 0.72 15.11
CA ARG A 95 -1.95 0.51 16.52
C ARG A 95 -2.91 -0.47 17.15
N PHE A 96 -2.35 -1.43 17.87
CA PHE A 96 -3.12 -2.24 18.80
C PHE A 96 -3.21 -1.50 20.12
N SER A 97 -4.40 -1.03 20.45
CA SER A 97 -4.76 -0.64 21.80
C SER A 97 -5.35 -1.85 22.52
N ASN A 98 -5.31 -1.88 23.86
CA ASN A 98 -5.70 -3.00 24.72
C ASN A 98 -6.80 -3.92 24.17
N GLN A 99 -7.88 -3.34 23.61
CA GLN A 99 -9.06 -4.06 23.16
C GLN A 99 -9.43 -3.83 21.68
N HIS A 100 -8.66 -3.08 20.89
CA HIS A 100 -8.99 -2.78 19.50
C HIS A 100 -7.77 -2.46 18.63
N LEU A 101 -7.88 -2.73 17.33
CA LEU A 101 -6.97 -2.25 16.30
C LEU A 101 -7.51 -0.92 15.77
N GLU A 102 -6.67 0.10 15.74
CA GLU A 102 -7.00 1.40 15.15
C GLU A 102 -6.07 1.72 13.97
N CYS A 103 -6.57 2.45 12.98
CA CYS A 103 -5.79 3.01 11.87
C CYS A 103 -5.75 4.53 11.99
N ASN A 104 -4.58 5.08 12.31
CA ASN A 104 -4.41 6.50 12.65
C ASN A 104 -3.80 7.33 11.50
N ILE A 105 -3.80 6.81 10.28
CA ILE A 105 -3.28 7.57 9.13
C ILE A 105 -4.21 8.75 8.81
N HIS A 106 -3.63 9.94 8.72
CA HIS A 106 -4.41 11.13 8.41
C HIS A 106 -4.95 11.04 6.97
N PRO A 107 -6.25 11.35 6.71
CA PRO A 107 -6.86 11.27 5.39
C PRO A 107 -6.09 11.95 4.24
N LYS A 108 -5.33 13.03 4.49
CA LYS A 108 -4.55 13.74 3.47
C LYS A 108 -3.48 12.88 2.77
N PHE A 109 -3.10 11.74 3.37
CA PHE A 109 -2.13 10.80 2.80
C PHE A 109 -2.77 9.67 2.01
N LEU A 110 -4.10 9.60 1.94
CA LEU A 110 -4.83 8.52 1.29
C LEU A 110 -5.12 8.80 -0.19
N HIS A 111 -4.18 9.47 -0.86
CA HIS A 111 -4.24 9.78 -2.29
C HIS A 111 -3.72 8.62 -3.17
N ARG A 112 -3.57 7.41 -2.61
CA ARG A 112 -3.12 6.19 -3.28
C ARG A 112 -3.87 4.98 -2.72
N ASP A 113 -3.90 3.92 -3.52
CA ASP A 113 -4.44 2.65 -3.09
C ASP A 113 -3.44 1.91 -2.19
N PHE A 114 -3.93 1.46 -1.04
CA PHE A 114 -3.17 0.67 -0.07
C PHE A 114 -3.86 -0.64 0.21
N HIS A 115 -3.11 -1.74 0.17
CA HIS A 115 -3.62 -3.08 0.45
C HIS A 115 -2.85 -3.71 1.61
N PHE A 116 -3.35 -3.55 2.82
CA PHE A 116 -2.83 -4.21 4.01
C PHE A 116 -3.48 -5.58 4.14
N ARG A 117 -2.71 -6.63 3.89
CA ARG A 117 -3.22 -8.01 3.88
C ARG A 117 -2.69 -8.76 5.09
N ARG A 118 -3.53 -9.61 5.66
CA ARG A 118 -3.21 -10.53 6.75
C ARG A 118 -2.58 -9.83 7.95
N LEU A 119 -3.19 -8.73 8.39
CA LEU A 119 -2.85 -8.15 9.68
C LEU A 119 -3.25 -9.15 10.77
N ASN A 120 -2.28 -9.64 11.54
CA ASN A 120 -2.55 -10.58 12.63
C ASN A 120 -3.25 -9.85 13.76
N TYR A 121 -4.52 -10.18 14.00
CA TYR A 121 -5.30 -9.68 15.12
C TYR A 121 -5.53 -10.83 16.11
N GLY A 122 -4.75 -10.85 17.20
CA GLY A 122 -4.73 -11.99 18.12
C GLY A 122 -4.09 -13.24 17.50
N ASN A 123 -4.60 -14.43 17.84
CA ASN A 123 -3.91 -15.70 17.57
C ASN A 123 -4.29 -16.36 16.22
N LYS A 124 -5.54 -16.19 15.78
CA LYS A 124 -6.05 -16.91 14.59
C LYS A 124 -6.79 -16.01 13.61
N THR A 125 -6.90 -14.73 13.89
CA THR A 125 -7.64 -13.79 13.05
C THR A 125 -6.70 -12.99 12.17
N HIS A 126 -7.03 -12.95 10.89
CA HIS A 126 -6.31 -12.17 9.88
C HIS A 126 -7.26 -11.15 9.27
N VAL A 127 -6.91 -9.88 9.39
CA VAL A 127 -7.70 -8.77 8.87
C VAL A 127 -7.06 -8.24 7.59
N ASN A 128 -7.88 -8.03 6.58
CA ASN A 128 -7.51 -7.31 5.36
C ASN A 128 -8.14 -5.93 5.39
N VAL A 129 -7.30 -4.90 5.29
CA VAL A 129 -7.71 -3.51 5.18
C VAL A 129 -7.21 -2.98 3.84
N THR A 130 -8.13 -2.57 2.99
CA THR A 130 -7.85 -2.01 1.68
C THR A 130 -8.38 -0.60 1.62
N ILE A 131 -7.52 0.38 1.39
CA ILE A 131 -7.91 1.77 1.18
C ILE A 131 -7.76 2.03 -0.32
N ILE A 132 -8.82 2.49 -0.97
CA ILE A 132 -8.81 2.83 -2.40
C ILE A 132 -9.33 4.25 -2.58
N VAL A 133 -8.85 4.91 -3.63
CA VAL A 133 -9.42 6.17 -4.09
C VAL A 133 -10.49 5.87 -5.13
N ASP A 134 -11.72 6.33 -4.88
CA ASP A 134 -12.85 6.13 -5.78
C ASP A 134 -12.85 7.11 -6.98
N ASP A 135 -13.88 7.02 -7.82
CA ASP A 135 -14.03 7.86 -9.00
C ASP A 135 -14.31 9.34 -8.64
N ASP A 136 -14.78 9.61 -7.42
CA ASP A 136 -15.00 10.96 -6.87
C ASP A 136 -13.71 11.51 -6.22
N ASN A 137 -12.57 10.84 -6.39
CA ASN A 137 -11.28 11.16 -5.78
C ASN A 137 -11.29 11.12 -4.24
N LYS A 138 -12.25 10.42 -3.64
CA LYS A 138 -12.36 10.23 -2.20
C LYS A 138 -11.78 8.89 -1.79
N ALA A 139 -11.16 8.86 -0.62
CA ALA A 139 -10.66 7.62 -0.05
C ALA A 139 -11.79 6.84 0.63
N VAL A 140 -11.86 5.53 0.37
CA VAL A 140 -12.80 4.61 1.00
C VAL A 140 -12.06 3.40 1.56
N ILE A 141 -12.50 2.91 2.72
CA ILE A 141 -11.89 1.78 3.42
C ILE A 141 -12.74 0.53 3.18
N ASN A 142 -12.10 -0.55 2.77
CA ASN A 142 -12.71 -1.86 2.58
C ASN A 142 -12.07 -2.87 3.54
N ILE A 143 -12.89 -3.56 4.32
CA ILE A 143 -12.45 -4.46 5.39
C ILE A 143 -13.05 -5.83 5.17
N ALA A 144 -12.21 -6.86 5.28
CA ALA A 144 -12.64 -8.25 5.28
C ALA A 144 -11.77 -9.08 6.22
N LEU A 145 -12.35 -10.14 6.76
CA LEU A 145 -11.62 -11.15 7.53
C LEU A 145 -11.20 -12.28 6.59
N ASP A 146 -9.92 -12.57 6.49
CA ASP A 146 -9.44 -13.76 5.77
C ASP A 146 -9.72 -15.04 6.58
N ARG A 147 -9.47 -14.94 7.88
CA ARG A 147 -9.70 -15.96 8.88
C ARG A 147 -10.16 -15.27 10.15
N SER A 148 -11.10 -15.87 10.86
CA SER A 148 -11.47 -15.42 12.20
C SER A 148 -11.78 -16.60 13.11
N ASP A 149 -11.47 -16.46 14.39
CA ASP A 149 -11.88 -17.37 15.45
C ASP A 149 -13.05 -16.84 16.29
N ARG A 150 -13.36 -15.55 16.14
CA ARG A 150 -14.41 -14.82 16.84
C ARG A 150 -15.17 -13.89 15.89
N SER A 151 -16.22 -13.25 16.42
CA SER A 151 -16.93 -12.18 15.73
C SER A 151 -16.19 -10.87 15.95
N TYR A 152 -15.90 -10.15 14.87
CA TYR A 152 -15.24 -8.85 14.92
C TYR A 152 -16.17 -7.78 14.38
N TYR A 153 -16.09 -6.59 14.96
CA TYR A 153 -16.88 -5.42 14.61
C TYR A 153 -15.95 -4.29 14.21
N ALA A 154 -16.45 -3.40 13.35
CA ALA A 154 -15.73 -2.21 12.94
C ALA A 154 -16.62 -0.97 12.92
N CYS A 155 -15.99 0.19 13.14
CA CYS A 155 -16.57 1.50 12.94
C CYS A 155 -15.52 2.44 12.32
N ASP A 156 -16.01 3.44 11.58
CA ASP A 156 -15.19 4.48 10.97
C ASP A 156 -14.89 5.62 11.97
N GLY A 157 -14.29 6.70 11.48
CA GLY A 157 -13.81 7.80 12.33
C GLY A 157 -14.88 8.36 13.27
N GLY A 158 -14.55 8.37 14.57
CA GLY A 158 -15.43 8.83 15.65
C GLY A 158 -16.44 7.79 16.15
N CYS A 159 -16.62 6.65 15.45
CA CYS A 159 -17.54 5.57 15.81
C CYS A 159 -18.96 6.04 16.19
N LEU A 160 -19.49 7.02 15.46
CA LEU A 160 -20.82 7.60 15.70
C LEU A 160 -21.98 6.66 15.29
N ASP A 161 -21.70 5.75 14.35
CA ASP A 161 -22.65 4.79 13.81
C ASP A 161 -22.54 3.43 14.53
N GLU A 162 -23.58 2.60 14.47
CA GLU A 162 -23.57 1.29 15.13
C GLU A 162 -22.43 0.39 14.61
N PRO A 163 -21.70 -0.34 15.49
CA PRO A 163 -20.65 -1.25 15.09
C PRO A 163 -21.10 -2.29 14.06
N VAL A 164 -20.39 -2.36 12.93
CA VAL A 164 -20.72 -3.26 11.82
C VAL A 164 -19.99 -4.59 11.98
N LEU A 165 -20.74 -5.69 11.95
CA LEU A 165 -20.16 -7.04 11.97
C LEU A 165 -19.35 -7.32 10.70
N LEU A 166 -18.08 -7.69 10.90
CA LEU A 166 -17.15 -8.08 9.84
C LEU A 166 -17.33 -9.55 9.44
N THR A 167 -17.11 -9.82 8.16
CA THR A 167 -17.15 -11.17 7.58
C THR A 167 -16.04 -11.33 6.55
N GLN A 168 -16.02 -12.45 5.81
CA GLN A 168 -15.15 -12.61 4.65
C GLN A 168 -15.52 -11.69 3.47
N ASN A 169 -16.77 -11.22 3.43
CA ASN A 169 -17.19 -10.24 2.43
C ASN A 169 -16.70 -8.85 2.81
N ARG A 170 -16.21 -8.10 1.81
CA ARG A 170 -15.72 -6.75 2.00
C ARG A 170 -16.86 -5.84 2.47
N ARG A 171 -16.63 -5.18 3.60
CA ARG A 171 -17.47 -4.08 4.11
C ARG A 171 -16.77 -2.76 3.82
N GLN A 172 -17.50 -1.84 3.22
CA GLN A 172 -16.98 -0.52 2.85
C GLN A 172 -17.38 0.50 3.92
N PHE A 173 -16.45 1.39 4.25
CA PHE A 173 -16.62 2.51 5.16
C PHE A 173 -16.07 3.78 4.50
N PRO A 174 -16.75 4.92 4.64
CA PRO A 174 -16.21 6.20 4.22
C PRO A 174 -15.01 6.58 5.11
N VAL A 175 -14.00 7.23 4.54
CA VAL A 175 -12.96 7.86 5.36
C VAL A 175 -13.54 9.14 5.94
N LYS A 176 -13.56 9.26 7.27
CA LYS A 176 -13.98 10.47 7.98
C LYS A 176 -12.77 11.25 8.52
N LEU A 177 -12.88 12.57 8.55
CA LEU A 177 -11.96 13.50 9.19
C LEU A 177 -12.64 14.08 10.44
N THR A 178 -11.93 14.04 11.56
CA THR A 178 -12.46 14.44 12.87
C THR A 178 -11.67 15.61 13.46
N GLU A 179 -12.34 16.44 14.28
CA GLU A 179 -11.73 17.51 15.08
C GLU A 179 -12.06 17.28 16.57
N PRO A 180 -11.07 17.01 17.47
CA PRO A 180 -9.68 16.71 17.18
C PRO A 180 -9.50 15.42 16.37
N LEU A 181 -8.32 15.24 15.77
CA LEU A 181 -8.02 14.08 14.93
C LEU A 181 -8.04 12.77 15.74
N THR A 182 -8.80 11.79 15.23
CA THR A 182 -8.92 10.44 15.77
C THR A 182 -8.51 9.41 14.71
N ALA A 183 -8.55 8.12 15.05
CA ALA A 183 -8.40 7.07 14.05
C ALA A 183 -9.51 7.16 13.00
N ILE A 184 -9.20 6.73 11.78
CA ILE A 184 -10.16 6.64 10.68
C ILE A 184 -10.90 5.31 10.65
N LEU A 185 -10.42 4.34 11.44
CA LEU A 185 -10.97 2.98 11.53
C LEU A 185 -10.63 2.38 12.88
N TYR A 186 -11.61 1.69 13.46
CA TYR A 186 -11.49 0.86 14.65
C TYR A 186 -12.02 -0.55 14.39
N ILE A 187 -11.34 -1.58 14.90
CA ILE A 187 -11.74 -3.00 14.80
C ILE A 187 -11.57 -3.68 16.16
N THR A 188 -12.59 -4.40 16.64
CA THR A 188 -12.52 -5.15 17.91
C THR A 188 -13.35 -6.42 17.86
N GLU A 189 -13.07 -7.37 18.75
CA GLU A 189 -13.96 -8.51 19.03
C GLU A 189 -15.08 -8.17 20.02
N ASP A 190 -14.92 -7.11 20.81
CA ASP A 190 -15.84 -6.73 21.88
C ASP A 190 -16.78 -5.62 21.40
N LYS A 191 -18.01 -6.01 21.05
CA LYS A 191 -19.04 -5.05 20.61
C LYS A 191 -19.31 -4.00 21.69
N GLN A 192 -19.38 -4.42 22.96
CA GLN A 192 -19.68 -3.51 24.06
C GLN A 192 -18.55 -2.49 24.24
N HIS A 193 -17.29 -2.92 24.18
CA HIS A 193 -16.15 -2.00 24.19
C HIS A 193 -16.23 -0.98 23.05
N MET A 194 -16.68 -1.36 21.86
CA MET A 194 -16.84 -0.42 20.74
C MET A 194 -17.96 0.60 20.98
N GLU A 195 -19.06 0.17 21.57
CA GLU A 195 -20.18 1.05 21.96
C GLU A 195 -19.77 2.01 23.10
N GLU A 196 -18.93 1.55 24.04
CA GLU A 196 -18.34 2.40 25.08
C GLU A 196 -17.30 3.38 24.51
N LEU A 197 -16.50 2.94 23.53
CA LEU A 197 -15.49 3.77 22.86
C LEU A 197 -16.14 4.98 22.16
N HIS A 198 -17.31 4.80 21.55
CA HIS A 198 -18.10 5.90 21.00
C HIS A 198 -18.35 7.03 22.02
N HIS A 199 -18.60 6.70 23.30
CA HIS A 199 -18.79 7.69 24.35
C HIS A 199 -17.49 8.30 24.87
N ALA A 200 -16.37 7.60 24.74
CA ALA A 200 -15.05 8.07 25.15
C ALA A 200 -14.36 8.95 24.09
N ILE A 201 -14.72 8.79 22.81
CA ILE A 201 -14.18 9.61 21.72
C ILE A 201 -14.85 10.98 21.73
N HIS A 202 -14.14 11.98 22.23
CA HIS A 202 -14.61 13.37 22.23
C HIS A 202 -14.25 14.07 20.93
N VAL A 203 -15.19 14.04 19.99
CA VAL A 203 -15.11 14.78 18.71
C VAL A 203 -16.10 15.93 18.70
N LYS A 204 -15.65 17.09 18.24
CA LYS A 204 -16.47 18.28 18.01
C LYS A 204 -17.14 18.23 16.65
N GLU A 205 -16.40 17.77 15.65
CA GLU A 205 -16.86 17.69 14.27
C GLU A 205 -16.37 16.38 13.63
N VAL A 206 -17.26 15.77 12.85
CA VAL A 206 -16.98 14.56 12.06
C VAL A 206 -17.56 14.80 10.67
N VAL A 207 -16.68 14.89 9.68
CA VAL A 207 -17.06 15.07 8.28
C VAL A 207 -16.43 13.99 7.43
N GLU A 208 -17.06 13.64 6.32
CA GLU A 208 -16.40 12.81 5.31
C GLU A 208 -15.14 13.53 4.79
N ALA A 209 -14.05 12.80 4.61
CA ALA A 209 -12.81 13.39 4.14
C ALA A 209 -12.99 14.00 2.74
N PRO A 210 -12.42 15.18 2.48
CA PRO A 210 -12.56 15.84 1.20
C PRO A 210 -11.88 15.02 0.09
N ALA A 211 -12.42 15.15 -1.13
CA ALA A 211 -11.80 14.60 -2.32
C ALA A 211 -10.38 15.15 -2.51
N HIS A 212 -9.45 14.30 -2.94
CA HIS A 212 -8.10 14.71 -3.28
C HIS A 212 -8.07 15.47 -4.61
N GLU A 213 -7.08 16.35 -4.77
CA GLU A 213 -6.88 17.06 -6.03
C GLU A 213 -6.59 16.06 -7.17
N GLN A 214 -7.36 16.18 -8.26
CA GLN A 214 -7.26 15.27 -9.42
C GLN A 214 -5.84 15.15 -9.97
N HIS A 215 -5.08 16.23 -9.93
CA HIS A 215 -3.71 16.27 -10.37
C HIS A 215 -2.76 15.44 -9.49
N LEU A 216 -2.99 15.41 -8.16
CA LEU A 216 -2.22 14.55 -7.25
C LEU A 216 -2.49 13.07 -7.52
N ILE A 217 -3.75 12.71 -7.78
CA ILE A 217 -4.12 11.35 -8.15
C ILE A 217 -3.53 10.98 -9.52
N ALA A 218 -3.61 11.87 -10.51
CA ALA A 218 -3.03 11.65 -11.83
C ALA A 218 -1.51 11.43 -11.75
N LEU A 219 -0.82 12.23 -10.92
CA LEU A 219 0.60 12.05 -10.64
C LEU A 219 0.90 10.66 -10.08
N HIS A 220 0.08 10.15 -9.17
CA HIS A 220 0.32 8.84 -8.55
C HIS A 220 -0.14 7.65 -9.39
N ARG A 221 -1.21 7.79 -10.16
CA ARG A 221 -1.74 6.73 -11.01
C ARG A 221 -0.94 6.57 -12.30
N HIS A 222 -0.40 7.66 -12.84
CA HIS A 222 0.22 7.69 -14.17
C HIS A 222 1.66 8.20 -14.17
N GLY A 223 2.22 8.61 -13.03
CA GLY A 223 3.59 9.15 -12.93
C GLY A 223 3.75 10.56 -13.49
N HIS A 224 2.67 11.17 -13.99
CA HIS A 224 2.66 12.52 -14.51
C HIS A 224 1.31 13.19 -14.23
N GLN A 225 1.37 14.48 -13.95
CA GLN A 225 0.28 15.41 -13.68
C GLN A 225 -0.87 15.34 -14.70
N LEU A 226 -0.57 14.99 -15.96
CA LEU A 226 -1.53 14.91 -17.07
C LEU A 226 -2.15 13.52 -17.29
N GLY A 227 -1.83 12.51 -16.47
CA GLY A 227 -2.55 11.24 -16.49
C GLY A 227 -2.19 10.29 -17.64
N GLY A 228 -0.89 10.20 -18.00
CA GLY A 228 -0.37 9.32 -19.05
C GLY A 228 0.25 10.10 -20.21
N LEU A 229 0.77 9.40 -21.23
CA LEU A 229 1.23 10.04 -22.46
C LEU A 229 0.01 10.67 -23.18
N PRO A 230 0.05 11.96 -23.53
CA PRO A 230 -1.08 12.67 -24.13
C PRO A 230 -1.63 11.95 -25.36
N THR A 231 -2.94 12.05 -25.63
CA THR A 231 -3.55 11.48 -26.86
C THR A 231 -2.84 11.94 -28.14
N LEU A 232 -2.34 13.18 -28.16
CA LEU A 232 -1.54 13.74 -29.26
C LEU A 232 -0.24 12.94 -29.54
N PHE A 233 0.38 12.38 -28.50
CA PHE A 233 1.57 11.52 -28.66
C PHE A 233 1.23 10.27 -29.48
N TRP A 234 0.14 9.59 -29.13
CA TRP A 234 -0.31 8.39 -29.85
C TRP A 234 -0.73 8.70 -31.29
N VAL A 235 -1.42 9.83 -31.52
CA VAL A 235 -1.75 10.28 -32.87
C VAL A 235 -0.48 10.53 -33.69
N SER A 236 0.55 11.14 -33.10
CA SER A 236 1.84 11.36 -33.76
C SER A 236 2.56 10.05 -34.10
N VAL A 237 2.61 9.09 -33.16
CA VAL A 237 3.21 7.77 -33.38
C VAL A 237 2.49 7.02 -34.51
N CYS A 238 1.15 7.00 -34.50
CA CYS A 238 0.37 6.40 -35.57
C CYS A 238 0.66 7.04 -36.93
N ALA A 239 0.75 8.38 -36.99
CA ALA A 239 1.09 9.10 -38.22
C ALA A 239 2.48 8.72 -38.75
N ILE A 240 3.49 8.64 -37.88
CA ILE A 240 4.86 8.25 -38.26
C ILE A 240 4.90 6.81 -38.79
N ILE A 241 4.20 5.88 -38.13
CA ILE A 241 4.08 4.48 -38.57
C ILE A 241 3.48 4.44 -39.98
N ILE A 242 2.39 5.16 -40.23
CA ILE A 242 1.74 5.18 -41.56
C ILE A 242 2.69 5.73 -42.63
N VAL A 243 3.35 6.87 -42.35
CA VAL A 243 4.31 7.47 -43.29
C VAL A 243 5.47 6.52 -43.59
N PHE A 244 6.01 5.84 -42.57
CA PHE A 244 7.06 4.86 -42.73
C PHE A 244 6.63 3.69 -43.62
N HIS A 245 5.44 3.13 -43.41
CA HIS A 245 4.94 2.02 -44.21
C HIS A 245 4.66 2.44 -45.66
N ILE A 246 4.14 3.66 -45.89
CA ILE A 246 3.98 4.22 -47.24
C ILE A 246 5.34 4.35 -47.93
N PHE A 247 6.36 4.83 -47.22
CA PHE A 247 7.71 4.96 -47.76
C PHE A 247 8.34 3.60 -48.08
N LEU A 248 8.17 2.62 -47.19
CA LEU A 248 8.65 1.25 -47.36
C LEU A 248 7.97 0.58 -48.57
N CYS A 249 6.66 0.68 -48.69
CA CYS A 249 5.92 0.21 -49.87
C CYS A 249 6.42 0.89 -51.16
N LYS A 250 6.62 2.21 -51.13
CA LYS A 250 7.15 2.95 -52.29
C LYS A 250 8.55 2.49 -52.68
N LEU A 251 9.43 2.19 -51.70
CA LEU A 251 10.78 1.69 -51.95
C LEU A 251 10.74 0.29 -52.56
N ILE A 252 9.93 -0.63 -52.01
CA ILE A 252 9.77 -1.98 -52.54
C ILE A 252 9.23 -1.94 -53.99
N ILE A 253 8.21 -1.14 -54.27
CA ILE A 253 7.66 -1.00 -55.63
C ILE A 253 8.71 -0.44 -56.57
N LYS A 254 9.50 0.54 -56.14
CA LYS A 254 10.56 1.11 -56.98
C LYS A 254 11.65 0.10 -57.30
N GLU A 255 12.06 -0.72 -56.32
CA GLU A 255 13.14 -1.70 -56.52
C GLU A 255 12.69 -2.94 -57.30
N TYR A 256 11.47 -3.43 -57.06
CA TYR A 256 10.97 -4.67 -57.68
C TYR A 256 10.08 -4.47 -58.90
N CYS A 257 9.49 -3.27 -59.10
CA CYS A 257 8.60 -3.00 -60.23
C CYS A 257 9.11 -1.93 -61.22
N GLU A 258 10.24 -1.24 -61.00
CA GLU A 258 10.93 -0.52 -62.10
C GLU A 258 11.94 -1.48 -62.76
N PRO A 259 11.71 -1.92 -64.01
CA PRO A 259 12.74 -2.62 -64.77
C PRO A 259 13.91 -1.67 -65.08
N SER A 260 15.13 -2.21 -64.99
CA SER A 260 16.40 -1.57 -65.38
C SER A 260 16.45 -1.27 -66.90
N ASP A 261 15.62 -0.34 -67.38
CA ASP A 261 15.62 0.06 -68.80
C ASP A 261 16.67 1.13 -69.12
N LYS A 262 17.39 1.65 -68.12
CA LYS A 262 18.43 2.67 -68.33
C LYS A 262 19.81 2.12 -68.72
N LEU A 263 20.04 0.80 -68.71
CA LEU A 263 21.34 0.21 -69.08
C LEU A 263 21.38 -0.39 -70.50
N ARG A 264 20.25 -0.56 -71.19
CA ARG A 264 20.21 -1.15 -72.54
C ARG A 264 20.30 -0.17 -73.72
N TYR A 265 20.16 1.14 -73.50
CA TYR A 265 20.14 2.10 -74.61
C TYR A 265 21.53 2.52 -75.15
N ARG A 266 22.64 2.02 -74.58
CA ARG A 266 24.01 2.40 -75.00
C ARG A 266 24.69 1.46 -76.00
N TYR A 267 24.04 0.37 -76.41
CA TYR A 267 24.61 -0.64 -77.32
C TYR A 267 23.78 -0.90 -78.58
N ASN A 268 23.02 0.07 -79.06
CA ASN A 268 22.50 0.03 -80.41
C ASN A 268 22.26 1.46 -80.93
N LYS A 269 23.27 2.00 -81.60
CA LYS A 269 23.08 2.90 -82.74
C LYS A 269 24.07 2.52 -83.83
N PRO A 270 23.63 2.58 -85.11
CA PRO A 270 24.33 2.08 -86.28
C PRO A 270 25.60 2.85 -86.61
#